data_AF-C8X4E3-F1
#
_entry.id   AF-C8X4E3-F1
#
_cell.length_a   1.000
_cell.length_b   1.000
_cell.length_c   1.000
_cell.angle_alpha   90.00
_cell.angle_beta   90.00
_cell.angle_gamma   90.00
#
_symmetry.space_group_name_H-M   'P 1'
#
loop_
_entity.id
_entity.type
_entity.pdbx_description
1 polymer ?
#
loop_
_entity_poly.entity_id
_entity_poly.type
_entity_poly.pdbx_seq_one_letter_code
_entity_poly.pdbx_strand_id
1 'polypeptide(L)'
;MQMSKRNERGFTLIELLIVVAIIGILAAIAIPQFTKYKASAMESQLEGNLSNCISILSAQFADNGTASYDCSLGDSTVTLEIGSDGLVDEATNSTDSLSNIAVESYDDANCTLTTDNDVTDIDCTVE
;
A
#
# COMPACT_ATOMS: atom_id res chain seq x y z
N MET A 1 11.71 4.13 -67.04
CA MET A 1 11.73 4.06 -65.56
C MET A 1 10.32 3.75 -65.09
N GLN A 2 10.08 2.54 -64.58
CA GLN A 2 8.74 2.09 -64.21
C GLN A 2 8.55 2.35 -62.71
N MET A 3 7.63 3.25 -62.38
CA MET A 3 7.40 3.71 -61.02
C MET A 3 6.51 2.68 -60.30
N SER A 4 7.10 1.93 -59.38
CA SER A 4 6.37 1.04 -58.47
C SER A 4 5.42 1.89 -57.62
N LYS A 5 4.12 1.76 -57.88
CA LYS A 5 3.07 2.41 -57.10
C LYS A 5 3.02 1.69 -55.75
N ARG A 6 3.66 2.26 -54.72
CA ARG A 6 3.55 1.74 -53.36
C ARG A 6 2.08 1.76 -52.97
N ASN A 7 1.56 0.62 -52.54
CA ASN A 7 0.18 0.46 -52.11
C ASN A 7 0.08 1.03 -50.68
N GLU A 8 -0.15 2.33 -50.59
CA GLU A 8 -0.32 3.05 -49.32
C GLU A 8 -1.68 2.67 -48.73
N ARG A 9 -1.70 1.59 -47.93
CA ARG A 9 -2.88 1.22 -47.15
C ARG A 9 -3.00 2.20 -45.99
N GLY A 10 -3.90 3.17 -46.10
CA GLY A 10 -4.24 4.09 -45.03
C GLY A 10 -5.03 3.37 -43.92
N PHE A 11 -4.78 3.77 -42.67
CA PHE A 11 -5.56 3.33 -41.51
C PHE A 11 -6.96 3.94 -41.60
N THR A 12 -8.02 3.14 -41.50
CA THR A 12 -9.37 3.68 -41.59
C THR A 12 -9.78 4.30 -40.24
N LEU A 13 -10.54 5.40 -40.27
CA LEU A 13 -11.05 6.01 -39.02
C LEU A 13 -11.96 5.06 -38.24
N ILE A 14 -12.63 4.14 -38.94
CA ILE A 14 -13.48 3.13 -38.30
C ILE A 14 -12.65 2.07 -37.55
N GLU A 15 -11.47 1.70 -38.05
CA GLU A 15 -10.55 0.82 -37.32
C GLU A 15 -10.09 1.48 -36.01
N LEU A 16 -9.77 2.78 -36.02
CA LEU A 16 -9.40 3.46 -34.77
C LEU A 16 -10.58 3.54 -33.80
N LEU A 17 -11.79 3.79 -34.29
CA LEU A 17 -12.99 3.90 -33.46
C LEU A 17 -13.32 2.60 -32.73
N ILE A 18 -13.21 1.46 -33.41
CA ILE A 18 -13.47 0.15 -32.78
C ILE A 18 -12.40 -0.16 -31.73
N VAL A 19 -11.14 0.18 -32.00
CA VAL A 19 -10.04 -0.05 -31.06
C VAL A 19 -10.24 0.75 -29.77
N VAL A 20 -10.56 2.04 -29.84
CA VAL A 20 -10.79 2.84 -28.62
C VAL A 20 -12.05 2.39 -27.88
N ALA A 21 -13.07 1.90 -28.58
CA ALA A 21 -14.25 1.34 -27.95
C ALA A 21 -13.93 0.07 -27.14
N ILE A 22 -13.13 -0.85 -27.70
CA ILE A 22 -12.70 -2.06 -26.99
C ILE A 22 -11.80 -1.72 -25.80
N ILE A 23 -10.82 -0.83 -25.99
CA ILE A 23 -9.93 -0.37 -24.90
C ILE A 23 -10.76 0.30 -23.78
N GLY A 24 -11.79 1.08 -24.12
CA GLY A 24 -12.68 1.70 -23.15
C GLY A 24 -13.42 0.68 -22.27
N ILE A 25 -13.92 -0.42 -22.86
CA ILE A 25 -14.58 -1.50 -22.11
C ILE A 25 -13.58 -2.22 -21.20
N LEU A 26 -12.38 -2.51 -21.71
CA LEU A 26 -11.33 -3.17 -20.92
C LEU A 26 -10.88 -2.29 -19.76
N ALA A 27 -10.68 -0.98 -20.00
CA ALA A 27 -10.27 -0.03 -18.97
C ALA A 27 -11.31 0.08 -17.85
N ALA A 28 -12.60 0.10 -18.19
CA ALA A 28 -13.68 0.19 -17.20
C ALA A 28 -13.68 -0.97 -16.18
N ILE A 29 -13.25 -2.18 -16.59
CA ILE A 29 -13.15 -3.35 -15.68
C ILE A 29 -11.76 -3.40 -15.02
N ALA A 30 -10.71 -3.09 -15.78
CA ALA A 30 -9.33 -3.24 -15.32
C ALA A 30 -8.96 -2.22 -14.23
N ILE A 31 -9.44 -0.98 -14.31
CA ILE A 31 -9.12 0.08 -13.33
C ILE A 31 -9.51 -0.31 -11.90
N PRO A 32 -10.78 -0.63 -11.57
CA PRO A 32 -11.17 -0.96 -10.19
C PRO A 32 -10.56 -2.27 -9.69
N GLN A 33 -10.21 -3.20 -10.58
CA GLN A 33 -9.52 -4.42 -10.19
C GLN A 33 -8.05 -4.17 -9.87
N PHE A 34 -7.39 -3.31 -10.66
CA PHE A 34 -5.99 -2.96 -10.46
C PHE A 34 -5.78 -2.17 -9.17
N THR A 35 -6.69 -1.25 -8.82
CA THR A 35 -6.61 -0.49 -7.55
C THR A 35 -6.71 -1.42 -6.34
N LYS A 36 -7.64 -2.37 -6.34
CA LYS A 36 -7.75 -3.41 -5.31
C LYS A 36 -6.50 -4.28 -5.20
N TYR A 37 -5.96 -4.72 -6.32
CA TYR A 37 -4.73 -5.52 -6.32
C TYR A 37 -3.55 -4.75 -5.73
N LYS A 38 -3.46 -3.45 -6.04
CA LYS A 38 -2.44 -2.57 -5.46
C LYS A 38 -2.60 -2.42 -3.95
N ALA A 39 -3.82 -2.22 -3.46
CA ALA A 39 -4.11 -2.11 -2.02
C ALA A 39 -3.72 -3.38 -1.25
N SER A 40 -4.10 -4.56 -1.74
CA SER A 40 -3.69 -5.83 -1.09
C SER A 40 -2.18 -6.07 -1.13
N ALA A 41 -1.50 -5.61 -2.19
CA ALA A 41 -0.04 -5.70 -2.28
C ALA A 41 0.65 -4.78 -1.25
N MET A 42 0.10 -3.58 -1.03
CA MET A 42 0.55 -2.65 0.01
C MET A 42 0.35 -3.24 1.41
N GLU A 43 -0.85 -3.77 1.69
CA GLU A 43 -1.18 -4.44 2.95
C GLU A 43 -0.15 -5.53 3.28
N SER A 44 0.13 -6.41 2.32
CA SER A 44 1.14 -7.48 2.48
C SER A 44 2.56 -6.94 2.72
N GLN A 45 2.91 -5.81 2.10
CA GLN A 45 4.21 -5.18 2.28
C GLN A 45 4.34 -4.57 3.69
N LEU A 46 3.31 -3.85 4.12
CA LEU A 46 3.27 -3.20 5.43
C LEU A 46 3.25 -4.23 6.56
N GLU A 47 2.50 -5.34 6.40
CA GLU A 47 2.48 -6.44 7.37
C GLU A 47 3.87 -7.08 7.54
N GLY A 48 4.60 -7.24 6.42
CA GLY A 48 5.98 -7.71 6.43
C GLY A 48 6.94 -6.76 7.15
N ASN A 49 6.80 -5.44 6.91
CA ASN A 49 7.59 -4.42 7.59
C ASN A 49 7.27 -4.37 9.10
N LEU A 50 5.99 -4.41 9.47
CA LEU A 50 5.55 -4.43 10.86
C LEU A 50 6.08 -5.65 11.61
N SER A 51 6.00 -6.84 10.99
CA SER A 51 6.56 -8.07 11.56
C SER A 51 8.06 -7.97 11.81
N ASN A 52 8.80 -7.31 10.92
CA ASN A 52 10.23 -7.04 11.10
C ASN A 52 10.48 -6.13 12.31
N CYS A 53 9.72 -5.04 12.42
CA CYS A 53 9.81 -4.10 13.54
C CYS A 53 9.50 -4.78 14.88
N ILE A 54 8.45 -5.60 14.96
CA ILE A 54 8.12 -6.38 16.16
C ILE A 54 9.26 -7.33 16.54
N SER A 55 9.93 -7.95 15.55
CA SER A 55 11.10 -8.80 15.81
C SER A 55 12.28 -8.02 16.39
N ILE A 56 12.52 -6.79 15.94
CA ILE A 56 13.58 -5.93 16.49
C ILE A 56 13.22 -5.46 17.89
N LEU A 57 11.97 -5.04 18.08
CA LEU A 57 11.43 -4.54 19.33
C LEU A 57 11.49 -5.62 20.43
N SER A 58 11.08 -6.85 20.11
CA SER A 58 11.17 -7.99 21.04
C SER A 58 12.60 -8.36 21.41
N ALA A 59 13.56 -8.23 20.48
CA ALA A 59 14.97 -8.42 20.79
C ALA A 59 15.49 -7.34 21.76
N GLN A 60 15.14 -6.08 21.54
CA GLN A 60 15.53 -4.97 22.42
C GLN A 60 14.89 -5.07 23.81
N PHE A 61 13.64 -5.54 23.87
CA PHE A 61 12.93 -5.78 25.12
C PHE A 61 13.61 -6.87 25.94
N ALA A 62 14.06 -7.96 25.31
CA ALA A 62 14.77 -9.04 26.00
C ALA A 62 16.06 -8.57 26.69
N ASP A 63 16.71 -7.52 26.15
CA ASP A 63 17.95 -6.98 26.71
C ASP A 63 17.72 -5.98 27.85
N ASN A 64 16.69 -5.12 27.74
CA ASN A 64 16.52 -3.96 28.63
C ASN A 64 15.26 -3.97 29.50
N GLY A 65 14.33 -4.91 29.25
CA GLY A 65 13.02 -4.96 29.90
C GLY A 65 12.06 -3.85 29.48
N THR A 66 12.47 -2.98 28.55
CA THR A 66 11.66 -2.02 27.81
C THR A 66 12.21 -1.92 26.38
N ALA A 67 11.40 -1.49 25.43
CA ALA A 67 11.86 -1.31 24.06
C ALA A 67 11.12 -0.15 23.39
N SER A 68 11.81 0.58 22.54
CA SER A 68 11.21 1.63 21.71
C SER A 68 11.90 1.60 20.36
N TYR A 69 11.11 1.44 19.30
CA TYR A 69 11.63 1.31 17.94
C TYR A 69 10.74 2.05 16.94
N ASP A 70 11.38 2.86 16.10
CA ASP A 70 10.72 3.56 15.01
C ASP A 70 10.60 2.64 13.79
N CYS A 71 9.38 2.19 13.54
CA CYS A 71 9.03 1.36 12.41
C CYS A 71 8.68 2.23 11.20
N SER A 72 9.42 2.09 10.10
CA SER A 72 9.03 2.68 8.82
C SER A 72 8.03 1.76 8.12
N LEU A 73 6.81 2.25 7.96
CA LEU A 73 5.72 1.54 7.34
C LEU A 73 5.20 2.41 6.18
N GLY A 74 5.71 2.17 4.97
CA GLY A 74 5.39 3.01 3.82
C GLY A 74 5.96 4.43 3.96
N ASP A 75 5.10 5.43 3.80
CA ASP A 75 5.47 6.85 3.91
C ASP A 75 5.41 7.39 5.35
N SER A 76 4.87 6.62 6.30
CA SER A 76 4.80 6.98 7.72
C SER A 76 5.86 6.27 8.55
N THR A 77 6.22 6.89 9.67
CA THR A 77 7.04 6.27 10.72
C THR A 77 6.20 6.13 11.98
N VAL A 78 6.03 4.90 12.45
CA VAL A 78 5.29 4.56 13.66
C VAL A 78 6.27 4.12 14.72
N THR A 79 6.34 4.86 15.82
CA THR A 79 7.10 4.44 17.00
C THR A 79 6.27 3.40 17.76
N LEU A 80 6.87 2.25 18.01
CA LEU A 80 6.31 1.20 18.87
C LEU A 80 7.08 1.18 20.18
N GLU A 81 6.37 1.26 21.30
CA GLU A 81 6.96 1.20 22.64
C GLU A 81 6.42 0.00 23.43
N ILE A 82 7.31 -0.75 24.08
CA ILE A 82 6.98 -1.80 25.03
C ILE A 82 7.36 -1.34 26.43
N GLY A 83 6.36 -1.28 27.30
CA GLY A 83 6.48 -0.96 28.71
C GLY A 83 7.10 -2.10 29.52
N SER A 84 7.42 -1.83 30.78
CA SER A 84 8.04 -2.82 31.68
C SER A 84 7.15 -4.02 32.04
N ASP A 85 5.87 -3.98 31.65
CA ASP A 85 4.91 -5.07 31.76
C ASP A 85 4.95 -6.04 30.56
N GLY A 86 5.72 -5.73 29.53
CA GLY A 86 5.87 -6.55 28.33
C GLY A 86 4.72 -6.43 27.34
N LEU A 87 3.85 -5.44 27.52
CA LEU A 87 2.79 -5.09 26.57
C LEU A 87 3.22 -3.91 25.70
N VAL A 88 2.66 -3.81 24.50
CA VAL A 88 2.85 -2.62 23.64
C VAL A 88 2.05 -1.48 24.28
N ASP A 89 2.75 -0.50 24.85
CA ASP A 89 2.19 0.59 25.65
C ASP A 89 1.64 1.72 24.77
N GLU A 90 2.30 2.00 23.63
CA GLU A 90 1.81 2.96 22.63
C GLU A 90 2.33 2.62 21.23
N ALA A 91 1.49 2.87 20.22
CA ALA A 91 1.90 3.04 18.84
C ALA A 91 1.60 4.49 18.45
N THR A 92 2.62 5.25 18.05
CA THR A 92 2.51 6.70 17.81
C THR A 92 3.08 7.05 16.45
N ASN A 93 2.37 7.84 15.64
CA ASN A 93 2.95 8.46 14.44
C ASN A 93 3.51 9.83 14.82
N SER A 94 4.48 10.35 14.08
CA SER A 94 5.17 11.63 14.35
C SER A 94 4.25 12.86 14.50
N THR A 95 2.94 12.72 14.27
CA THR A 95 1.94 13.79 14.33
C THR A 95 0.69 13.53 15.20
N ASP A 96 0.38 12.30 15.65
CA ASP A 96 -0.81 12.04 16.50
C ASP A 96 -0.75 10.69 17.25
N SER A 97 -1.11 10.70 18.54
CA SER A 97 -1.31 9.52 19.40
C SER A 97 -2.78 9.09 19.37
N LEU A 98 -3.23 8.36 18.35
CA LEU A 98 -4.59 7.79 18.33
C LEU A 98 -4.62 6.42 17.65
N SER A 99 -5.51 5.55 18.14
CA SER A 99 -5.72 4.12 17.82
C SER A 99 -5.97 3.77 16.35
N ASN A 100 -5.88 4.73 15.43
CA ASN A 100 -6.09 4.56 14.00
C ASN A 100 -5.09 5.44 13.24
N ILE A 101 -3.90 4.91 12.99
CA ILE A 101 -2.79 5.64 12.38
C ILE A 101 -2.85 5.47 10.86
N ALA A 102 -2.84 6.57 10.11
CA ALA A 102 -2.63 6.51 8.66
C ALA A 102 -1.15 6.22 8.35
N VAL A 103 -0.90 5.14 7.63
CA VAL A 103 0.45 4.58 7.45
C VAL A 103 0.95 4.70 6.01
N GLU A 104 0.05 4.57 5.05
CA GLU A 104 0.37 4.81 3.64
C GLU A 104 -0.85 5.41 2.95
N SER A 105 -0.64 6.34 2.02
CA SER A 105 -1.72 6.97 1.26
C SER A 105 -1.29 7.15 -0.18
N TYR A 106 -1.97 6.44 -1.08
CA TYR A 106 -1.91 6.67 -2.52
C TYR A 106 -3.28 7.15 -3.00
N ASP A 107 -3.31 7.89 -4.10
CA ASP A 107 -4.47 8.62 -4.66
C ASP A 107 -5.84 7.89 -4.64
N ASP A 108 -5.84 6.55 -4.66
CA ASP A 108 -7.04 5.69 -4.62
C ASP A 108 -7.01 4.62 -3.50
N ALA A 109 -5.99 4.57 -2.64
CA ALA A 109 -5.88 3.58 -1.56
C ALA A 109 -5.26 4.17 -0.29
N ASN A 110 -5.95 4.02 0.84
CA ASN A 110 -5.47 4.38 2.17
C ASN A 110 -5.14 3.10 2.96
N CYS A 111 -4.09 3.13 3.77
CA CYS A 111 -3.76 2.05 4.69
C CYS A 111 -3.69 2.60 6.11
N THR A 112 -4.41 1.96 7.02
CA THR A 112 -4.47 2.32 8.43
C THR A 112 -3.97 1.20 9.31
N LEU A 113 -3.13 1.53 10.28
CA LEU A 113 -2.77 0.65 11.38
C LEU A 113 -3.73 0.91 12.54
N THR A 114 -4.48 -0.12 12.93
CA THR A 114 -5.33 -0.08 14.11
C THR A 114 -4.64 -0.83 15.24
N THR A 115 -4.63 -0.24 16.43
CA THR A 115 -4.21 -0.92 17.66
C THR A 115 -5.44 -1.10 18.55
N ASP A 116 -6.11 -2.25 18.47
CA ASP A 116 -7.21 -2.61 19.36
C ASP A 116 -6.72 -3.66 20.36
N ASN A 117 -6.69 -3.31 21.65
CA ASN A 117 -6.47 -4.19 22.80
C ASN A 117 -5.60 -5.44 22.49
N ASP A 118 -4.31 -5.22 22.20
CA ASP A 118 -3.26 -6.22 21.89
C ASP A 118 -3.11 -6.65 20.41
N VAL A 119 -3.92 -6.16 19.48
CA VAL A 119 -3.79 -6.46 18.05
C VAL A 119 -3.41 -5.21 17.25
N THR A 120 -2.20 -5.23 16.68
CA THR A 120 -1.78 -4.30 15.62
C THR A 120 -2.22 -4.88 14.28
N ASP A 121 -3.29 -4.36 13.69
CA ASP A 121 -3.83 -4.82 12.41
C ASP A 121 -3.62 -3.75 11.33
N ILE A 122 -3.37 -4.18 10.10
CA ILE A 122 -3.20 -3.30 8.94
C ILE A 122 -4.35 -3.55 7.99
N ASP A 123 -5.18 -2.51 7.78
CA ASP A 123 -6.28 -2.56 6.82
C ASP A 123 -6.02 -1.52 5.72
N CYS A 124 -6.03 -1.97 4.47
CA CYS A 124 -5.88 -1.10 3.30
C CYS A 124 -7.21 -1.03 2.54
N THR A 125 -7.83 0.15 2.52
CA THR A 125 -9.09 0.39 1.82
C THR A 125 -8.88 1.19 0.54
N VAL A 126 -9.71 0.90 -0.45
CA VAL A 126 -9.75 1.59 -1.74
C VAL A 126 -11.02 2.44 -1.72
N GLU A 127 -10.90 3.76 -1.78
CA GLU A 127 -12.05 4.69 -1.85
C GLU A 127 -12.62 4.83 -3.27
#